data_AF-A0A916VPL8-F1
#
_entry.id   AF-A0A916VPL8-F1
#
_cell.length_a   1.000
_cell.length_b   1.000
_cell.length_c   1.000
_cell.angle_alpha   90.00
_cell.angle_beta   90.00
_cell.angle_gamma   90.00
#
_symmetry.space_group_name_H-M   'P 1'
#
loop_
_entity.id
_entity.type
_entity.pdbx_description
1 polymer ?
#
loop_
_entity_poly.entity_id
_entity_poly.type
_entity_poly.pdbx_seq_one_letter_code
_entity_poly.pdbx_strand_id
1 'polypeptide(L)'
;MAIQVISGRWKLLILRELFDGVKRFNELHRSLQGITHKMLTQQLREMEADGIVHREIYLQVPPKVEYSLTSLGKSLKPMINEMHQWGIEHLNSDRENENIDE
;
A
#
# COMPACT_ATOMS: atom_id res chain seq x y z
N MET A 1 -7.04 7.60 -15.69
CA MET A 1 -6.24 8.62 -14.94
C MET A 1 -5.32 7.90 -13.98
N ALA A 2 -4.16 8.48 -13.62
CA ALA A 2 -3.18 7.88 -12.70
C ALA A 2 -3.79 7.43 -11.35
N ILE A 3 -4.84 8.11 -10.88
CA ILE A 3 -5.60 7.77 -9.68
C ILE A 3 -6.09 6.32 -9.69
N GLN A 4 -6.49 5.75 -10.84
CA GLN A 4 -6.98 4.37 -10.92
C GLN A 4 -5.92 3.32 -10.55
N VAL A 5 -4.64 3.65 -10.76
CA VAL A 5 -3.51 2.77 -10.43
C VAL A 5 -3.36 2.62 -8.92
N ILE A 6 -3.60 3.69 -8.16
CA ILE A 6 -3.37 3.75 -6.70
C ILE A 6 -4.67 3.72 -5.88
N SER A 7 -5.83 3.89 -6.52
CA SER A 7 -7.12 3.91 -5.86
C SER A 7 -7.48 2.52 -5.33
N GLY A 8 -8.12 2.49 -4.16
CA GLY A 8 -8.59 1.29 -3.52
C GLY A 8 -8.03 1.13 -2.11
N ARG A 9 -8.83 0.54 -1.22
CA ARG A 9 -8.51 0.37 0.21
C ARG A 9 -7.15 -0.28 0.43
N TRP A 10 -6.79 -1.27 -0.40
CA TRP A 10 -5.61 -2.10 -0.17
C TRP A 10 -4.35 -1.57 -0.85
N LYS A 11 -4.45 -0.98 -2.05
CA LYS A 11 -3.28 -0.51 -2.81
C LYS A 11 -2.48 0.54 -2.04
N LEU A 12 -3.15 1.50 -1.41
CA LEU A 12 -2.50 2.52 -0.57
C LEU A 12 -1.81 1.93 0.65
N LEU A 13 -2.43 0.94 1.30
CA LEU A 13 -1.82 0.27 2.45
C LEU A 13 -0.61 -0.58 2.03
N ILE A 14 -0.70 -1.30 0.91
CA ILE A 14 0.43 -2.06 0.35
C ILE A 14 1.59 -1.11 0.00
N LEU A 15 1.29 0.02 -0.66
CA LEU A 15 2.29 1.07 -0.96
C LEU A 15 2.99 1.55 0.30
N ARG A 16 2.23 1.88 1.36
CA ARG A 16 2.76 2.29 2.66
C ARG A 16 3.76 1.27 3.20
N GLU A 17 3.39 0.00 3.26
CA GLU A 17 4.24 -1.07 3.78
C GLU A 17 5.52 -1.29 2.95
N LEU A 18 5.44 -1.09 1.63
CA LEU A 18 6.58 -1.26 0.73
C LEU A 18 7.48 -0.02 0.62
N PHE A 19 7.02 1.15 1.07
CA PHE A 19 7.90 2.31 1.25
C PHE A 19 8.94 2.09 2.34
N ASP A 20 8.65 1.23 3.32
CA ASP A 20 9.57 0.86 4.40
C ASP A 20 10.60 -0.20 3.96
N GLY A 21 10.43 -0.77 2.76
CA GLY A 21 11.39 -1.68 2.15
C GLY A 21 10.75 -2.95 1.59
N VAL A 22 11.62 -3.92 1.32
CA VAL A 22 11.24 -5.21 0.74
C VAL A 22 10.44 -6.03 1.77
N LYS A 23 9.33 -6.64 1.35
CA LYS A 23 8.47 -7.47 2.21
C LYS A 23 8.10 -8.79 1.53
N ARG A 24 7.96 -9.86 2.31
CA ARG A 24 7.37 -11.12 1.87
C ARG A 24 5.84 -11.06 1.94
N PHE A 25 5.18 -11.97 1.22
CA PHE A 25 3.71 -12.05 1.20
C PHE A 25 3.09 -12.11 2.61
N ASN A 26 3.63 -12.98 3.47
CA ASN A 26 3.10 -13.17 4.82
C ASN A 26 3.36 -11.96 5.74
N GLU A 27 4.41 -11.18 5.47
CA GLU A 27 4.67 -9.95 6.22
C GLU A 27 3.62 -8.89 5.85
N LEU A 28 3.37 -8.70 4.55
CA LEU A 28 2.29 -7.84 4.06
C LEU A 28 0.92 -8.29 4.57
N HIS A 29 0.61 -9.58 4.51
CA HIS A 29 -0.68 -10.09 4.98
C HIS A 29 -0.90 -9.84 6.48
N ARG A 30 0.17 -9.93 7.28
CA ARG A 30 0.10 -9.68 8.74
C ARG A 30 -0.06 -8.20 9.05
N SER A 31 0.60 -7.30 8.31
CA SER A 31 0.45 -5.86 8.55
C SER A 31 -0.89 -5.30 8.05
N LEU A 32 -1.47 -5.93 7.04
CA LEU A 32 -2.74 -5.54 6.43
C LEU A 32 -3.94 -6.27 7.08
N GLN A 33 -4.24 -5.97 8.34
CA GLN A 33 -5.33 -6.62 9.07
C GLN A 33 -6.68 -6.53 8.30
N GLY A 34 -7.33 -7.69 8.15
CA GLY A 34 -8.61 -7.81 7.46
C GLY A 34 -8.54 -8.03 5.94
N ILE A 35 -7.34 -8.01 5.33
CA ILE A 35 -7.19 -8.47 3.94
C ILE A 35 -7.26 -10.00 3.91
N THR A 36 -7.88 -10.57 2.87
CA THR A 36 -7.80 -12.01 2.62
C THR A 36 -6.58 -12.33 1.76
N HIS A 37 -6.05 -13.55 1.86
CA HIS A 37 -4.95 -14.01 1.00
C HIS A 37 -5.28 -13.83 -0.50
N LYS A 38 -6.51 -14.17 -0.91
CA LYS A 38 -6.99 -14.01 -2.29
C LYS A 38 -6.95 -12.54 -2.72
N MET A 39 -7.45 -11.64 -1.86
CA MET A 39 -7.46 -10.22 -2.15
C MET A 39 -6.04 -9.65 -2.24
N LEU A 40 -5.16 -9.97 -1.28
CA LEU A 40 -3.77 -9.51 -1.31
C LEU A 40 -3.06 -9.97 -2.59
N THR A 41 -3.27 -11.23 -2.99
CA THR A 41 -2.71 -11.77 -4.24
C THR A 41 -3.20 -11.00 -5.45
N GLN A 42 -4.52 -10.72 -5.52
CA GLN A 42 -5.11 -9.96 -6.61
C GLN A 42 -4.53 -8.54 -6.69
N GLN A 43 -4.43 -7.84 -5.55
CA GLN A 43 -3.90 -6.48 -5.49
C GLN A 43 -2.42 -6.41 -5.87
N LEU A 44 -1.59 -7.36 -5.40
CA LEU A 44 -0.18 -7.41 -5.79
C LEU A 44 0.00 -7.68 -7.29
N ARG A 45 -0.82 -8.55 -7.88
CA ARG A 45 -0.81 -8.81 -9.34
C ARG A 45 -1.22 -7.59 -10.15
N GLU A 46 -2.25 -6.87 -9.72
CA GLU A 46 -2.67 -5.62 -10.37
C GLU A 46 -1.55 -4.58 -10.30
N MET A 47 -0.96 -4.38 -9.12
CA MET A 47 0.13 -3.41 -8.94
C MET A 47 1.43 -3.81 -9.66
N GLU A 48 1.68 -5.10 -9.85
CA GLU A 48 2.76 -5.62 -10.70
C GLU A 48 2.48 -5.33 -12.18
N ALA A 49 1.26 -5.59 -12.66
CA ALA A 49 0.84 -5.27 -14.02
C ALA A 49 0.87 -3.77 -14.33
N ASP A 50 0.52 -2.94 -13.33
CA ASP A 50 0.61 -1.48 -13.40
C ASP A 50 2.07 -0.95 -13.32
N GLY A 51 3.05 -1.84 -13.11
CA GLY A 51 4.48 -1.49 -13.03
C GLY A 51 4.89 -0.78 -11.73
N ILE A 52 4.07 -0.86 -10.68
CA ILE A 52 4.30 -0.22 -9.38
C ILE A 52 5.10 -1.13 -8.44
N VAL A 53 4.80 -2.43 -8.46
CA VAL A 53 5.41 -3.44 -7.60
C VAL A 53 6.29 -4.38 -8.42
N HIS A 54 7.49 -4.66 -7.92
CA HIS A 54 8.39 -5.68 -8.42
C HIS A 54 8.28 -6.93 -7.54
N ARG A 55 8.08 -8.10 -8.18
CA ARG A 55 8.03 -9.40 -7.53
C ARG A 55 9.30 -10.20 -7.87
N GLU A 56 10.09 -10.50 -6.87
CA GLU A 56 11.34 -11.25 -7.01
C GLU A 56 11.19 -12.67 -6.44
N ILE A 57 11.64 -13.69 -7.20
CA ILE A 57 11.64 -15.09 -6.76
C ILE A 57 13.08 -15.54 -6.57
N TYR A 58 13.41 -15.95 -5.34
CA TYR A 58 14.73 -16.50 -5.05
C TYR A 58 14.63 -18.03 -4.99
N LEU A 59 15.33 -18.69 -5.91
CA LEU A 59 15.42 -20.15 -6.03
C LEU A 59 16.43 -20.77 -5.04
N GLN A 60 16.46 -20.26 -3.81
CA GLN A 60 17.22 -20.83 -2.71
C GLN A 60 16.38 -21.87 -1.94
N VAL A 61 16.98 -22.61 -1.02
CA VAL A 61 16.25 -23.50 -0.11
C VAL A 61 16.15 -22.83 1.28
N PRO A 62 14.94 -22.62 1.83
CA PRO A 62 13.63 -22.72 1.17
C PRO A 62 13.40 -21.57 0.16
N PRO A 63 12.59 -21.79 -0.89
CA PRO A 63 12.29 -20.74 -1.87
C PRO A 63 11.57 -19.59 -1.18
N LYS A 64 11.93 -18.34 -1.54
CA LYS A 64 11.30 -17.14 -1.01
C LYS A 64 10.84 -16.21 -2.13
N VAL A 65 9.74 -15.51 -1.89
CA VAL A 65 9.18 -14.49 -2.78
C VAL A 65 9.13 -13.18 -2.02
N GLU A 66 9.66 -12.14 -2.64
CA GLU A 66 9.74 -10.80 -2.08
C GLU A 66 9.08 -9.79 -3.01
N TYR A 67 8.51 -8.76 -2.40
CA TYR A 67 7.84 -7.66 -3.08
C TYR A 67 8.54 -6.35 -2.70
N SER A 68 8.72 -5.48 -3.68
CA SER A 68 9.35 -4.18 -3.52
C SER A 68 8.73 -3.16 -4.48
N LEU A 69 8.89 -1.87 -4.21
CA LEU A 69 8.46 -0.85 -5.17
C LEU A 69 9.48 -0.71 -6.31
N THR A 70 8.96 -0.62 -7.54
CA THR A 70 9.75 -0.20 -8.71
C THR A 70 10.15 1.27 -8.58
N SER A 71 10.99 1.77 -9.50
CA SER A 71 11.29 3.21 -9.59
C SER A 71 10.01 4.05 -9.78
N LEU A 72 9.06 3.55 -10.57
CA LEU A 72 7.76 4.19 -10.77
C LEU A 72 6.90 4.15 -9.50
N GLY A 73 6.88 3.02 -8.79
CA GLY A 73 6.17 2.94 -7.51
C GLY A 73 6.74 3.90 -6.45
N LYS A 74 8.06 4.07 -6.42
CA LYS A 74 8.74 5.00 -5.51
C LYS A 74 8.44 6.46 -5.83
N SER A 75 8.25 6.82 -7.11
CA SER A 75 7.91 8.20 -7.49
C SER A 75 6.52 8.64 -7.03
N LEU A 76 5.67 7.73 -6.56
CA LEU A 76 4.37 8.06 -5.96
C LEU A 76 4.47 8.62 -4.53
N LYS A 77 5.61 8.44 -3.84
CA LYS A 77 5.79 8.88 -2.46
C LYS A 77 5.45 10.35 -2.20
N PRO A 78 5.96 11.33 -2.96
CA PRO A 78 5.63 12.75 -2.72
C PRO A 78 4.13 13.02 -2.87
N MET A 79 3.49 12.48 -3.91
CA MET A 79 2.05 12.65 -4.15
C MET A 79 1.22 12.10 -2.98
N ILE A 80 1.55 10.90 -2.49
CA ILE A 80 0.85 10.29 -1.35
C ILE A 80 1.05 11.11 -0.07
N ASN A 81 2.25 11.66 0.14
CA ASN A 81 2.53 12.52 1.30
C ASN A 81 1.72 13.83 1.24
N GLU A 82 1.61 14.45 0.07
CA GLU A 82 0.79 15.66 -0.12
C GLU A 82 -0.69 15.37 0.14
N MET A 83 -1.21 14.25 -0.39
CA MET A 83 -2.59 13.82 -0.09
C MET A 83 -2.82 13.56 1.39
N HIS A 84 -1.84 12.95 2.07
CA HIS A 84 -1.91 12.71 3.51
C HIS A 84 -1.91 14.03 4.30
N GLN A 85 -1.05 14.98 3.94
CA GLN A 85 -0.97 16.29 4.58
C GLN A 85 -2.28 17.07 4.40
N TRP A 86 -2.81 17.10 3.18
CA TRP A 86 -4.10 17.73 2.90
C TRP A 86 -5.22 17.12 3.75
N GLY A 87 -5.24 15.78 3.89
CA GLY A 87 -6.20 15.07 4.73
C GLY A 87 -6.07 15.43 6.21
N ILE A 88 -4.85 15.60 6.72
CA ILE A 88 -4.62 16.06 8.10
C ILE A 88 -5.19 17.47 8.31
N GLU A 89 -5.00 18.36 7.36
CA GLU A 89 -5.41 19.77 7.46
C GLU A 89 -6.92 19.97 7.37
N HIS A 90 -7.63 19.12 6.62
CA HIS A 90 -9.03 19.37 6.26
C HIS A 90 -10.02 18.30 6.75
N LEU A 91 -9.56 17.09 7.10
CA LEU A 91 -10.43 15.99 7.54
C LEU A 91 -10.34 15.72 9.06
N ASN A 92 -9.34 16.26 9.75
CA ASN A 92 -9.26 16.15 11.21
C ASN A 92 -10.21 17.11 11.94
N SER A 93 -10.71 18.15 11.27
CA SER A 93 -11.70 19.09 11.81
C SER A 93 -13.08 18.47 12.05
N ASP A 94 -13.37 17.31 11.43
CA ASP A 94 -14.66 16.63 11.60
C ASP A 94 -14.71 15.75 12.86
N ARG A 95 -13.56 15.43 13.48
CA ARG A 95 -13.50 14.58 14.69
C ARG A 95 -13.58 15.34 16.02
N GLU A 96 -13.38 16.66 16.01
CA GLU A 96 -13.52 17.47 17.22
C GLU A 96 -14.99 17.86 17.51
N ASN A 97 -15.90 17.74 16.53
CA ASN A 97 -17.31 18.11 16.68
C ASN A 97 -18.24 16.97 17.18
N GLU A 98 -17.76 15.72 17.32
CA GLU A 98 -18.55 14.59 17.86
C GLU A 98 -18.44 14.41 19.38
N ASN A 99 -17.57 15.16 20.08
CA ASN A 99 -17.38 15.04 21.55
C ASN A 99 -18.04 16.17 22.36
N ILE A 100 -18.94 16.97 21.77
CA ILE A 100 -19.62 18.09 22.48
C ILE A 100 -21.07 17.75 22.88
N ASP A 101 -21.60 16.60 22.45
CA ASP A 101 -22.98 16.17 22.76
C ASP A 101 -23.05 15.03 23.80
N GLU A 102 -22.32 15.15 24.92
CA GLU A 102 -22.58 14.38 26.16
C GLU A 102 -22.71 15.29 27.39
#